data_AF-A0A268P3I8-F1
#
_entry.id   AF-A0A268P3I8-F1
#
_cell.length_a   1.000
_cell.length_b   1.000
_cell.length_c   1.000
_cell.angle_alpha   90.00
_cell.angle_beta   90.00
_cell.angle_gamma   90.00
#
_symmetry.space_group_name_H-M   'P 1'
#
loop_
_entity.id
_entity.type
_entity.pdbx_description
1 polymer ?
#
loop_
_entity_poly.entity_id
_entity_poly.type
_entity_poly.pdbx_seq_one_letter_code
_entity_poly.pdbx_strand_id
1 'polypeptide(L)'
;MEQEILFIEKGNLQGFKVLPGVDPKRVIIRENGSAKLDLNISGTTIAVASSGVDEGNAHEWLWGIGMKFLEKHDFQYTKILVTSDMVLNGELIVPWEAVIKEQR
;
A
#
# COMPACT_ATOMS: atom_id res chain seq x y z
N MET A 1 -9.73 -6.43 16.68
CA MET A 1 -8.33 -6.90 16.64
C MET A 1 -7.93 -6.93 15.19
N GLU A 2 -6.85 -6.25 14.80
CA GLU A 2 -6.33 -6.35 13.43
C GLU A 2 -5.63 -7.70 13.26
N GLN A 3 -5.91 -8.40 12.16
CA GLN A 3 -5.24 -9.65 11.79
C GLN A 3 -4.37 -9.39 10.57
N GLU A 4 -3.08 -9.74 10.66
CA GLU A 4 -2.15 -9.74 9.54
C GLU A 4 -2.07 -11.13 8.92
N ILE A 5 -2.25 -11.22 7.61
CA ILE A 5 -2.15 -12.46 6.85
C ILE A 5 -1.08 -12.30 5.80
N LEU A 6 0.01 -13.07 5.90
CA LEU A 6 1.03 -13.16 4.86
C LEU A 6 0.36 -13.59 3.55
N PHE A 7 0.53 -12.82 2.49
CA PHE A 7 -0.06 -13.15 1.18
C PHE A 7 0.96 -13.23 0.06
N ILE A 8 2.14 -12.63 0.24
CA ILE A 8 3.20 -12.66 -0.76
C ILE A 8 4.57 -12.58 -0.10
N GLU A 9 5.55 -13.26 -0.70
CA GLU A 9 6.95 -13.24 -0.29
C GLU A 9 7.84 -13.16 -1.54
N LYS A 10 8.83 -12.26 -1.52
CA LYS A 10 9.78 -12.04 -2.61
C LYS A 10 11.16 -11.76 -2.02
N GLY A 11 11.99 -12.81 -1.92
CA GLY A 11 13.30 -12.71 -1.29
C GLY A 11 13.16 -12.46 0.22
N ASN A 12 13.76 -11.37 0.69
CA ASN A 12 13.66 -10.92 2.10
C ASN A 12 12.42 -10.07 2.40
N LEU A 13 11.61 -9.77 1.38
CA LEU A 13 10.42 -8.93 1.50
C LEU A 13 9.16 -9.78 1.62
N GLN A 14 8.30 -9.42 2.56
CA GLN A 14 7.04 -10.10 2.86
C GLN A 14 5.89 -9.09 2.87
N GLY A 15 4.80 -9.38 2.16
CA GLY A 15 3.59 -8.58 2.15
C GLY A 15 2.48 -9.23 2.97
N PHE A 16 1.89 -8.45 3.88
CA PHE A 16 0.81 -8.87 4.77
C PHE A 16 -0.47 -8.08 4.47
N LYS A 17 -1.59 -8.76 4.25
CA LYS A 17 -2.93 -8.15 4.20
C LYS A 17 -3.38 -7.92 5.64
N VAL A 18 -3.94 -6.74 5.92
CA VAL A 18 -4.51 -6.44 7.25
C VAL A 18 -6.03 -6.51 7.18
N LEU A 19 -6.66 -7.41 7.94
CA LEU A 19 -8.11 -7.66 7.96
C LEU A 19 -8.68 -7.58 9.40
N PRO A 20 -9.93 -7.12 9.56
CA PRO A 20 -10.45 -5.85 9.08
C PRO A 20 -10.14 -4.74 10.11
N GLY A 21 -9.32 -3.77 9.69
CA GLY A 21 -9.25 -2.46 10.35
C GLY A 21 -10.41 -1.56 9.89
N VAL A 22 -10.42 -0.30 10.32
CA VAL A 22 -11.39 0.73 9.89
C VAL A 22 -11.23 1.07 8.39
N ASP A 23 -10.07 0.80 7.82
CA ASP A 23 -9.74 1.14 6.44
C ASP A 23 -9.89 -0.06 5.48
N PRO A 24 -10.39 0.16 4.25
CA PRO A 24 -10.97 -0.91 3.46
C PRO A 24 -9.95 -1.88 2.89
N LYS A 25 -8.69 -1.46 2.65
CA LYS A 25 -7.57 -2.33 2.24
C LYS A 25 -6.23 -1.75 2.69
N ARG A 26 -5.44 -2.57 3.38
CA ARG A 26 -4.11 -2.20 3.88
C ARG A 26 -3.12 -3.33 3.66
N VAL A 27 -1.91 -2.97 3.26
CA VAL A 27 -0.77 -3.88 3.07
C VAL A 27 0.40 -3.38 3.89
N ILE A 28 0.96 -4.25 4.74
CA ILE A 28 2.23 -4.01 5.41
C ILE A 28 3.31 -4.80 4.69
N ILE A 29 4.38 -4.12 4.29
CA ILE A 29 5.59 -4.73 3.73
C ILE A 29 6.64 -4.79 4.83
N ARG A 30 7.15 -5.99 5.08
CA ARG A 30 8.27 -6.25 5.98
C ARG A 30 9.50 -6.67 5.20
N GLU A 31 10.66 -6.25 5.67
CA GLU A 31 11.96 -6.72 5.21
C GLU A 31 12.67 -7.37 6.40
N ASN A 32 13.10 -8.63 6.28
CA ASN A 32 13.75 -9.37 7.37
C ASN A 32 12.94 -9.33 8.69
N GLY A 33 11.60 -9.41 8.58
CA GLY A 33 10.68 -9.33 9.72
C GLY A 33 10.44 -7.92 10.28
N SER A 34 11.16 -6.90 9.82
CA SER A 34 10.97 -5.50 10.24
C SER A 34 10.01 -4.78 9.29
N ALA A 35 9.01 -4.06 9.82
CA ALA A 35 8.09 -3.29 8.98
C ALA A 35 8.82 -2.12 8.31
N LYS A 36 8.70 -2.04 6.98
CA LYS A 36 9.31 -1.00 6.15
C LYS A 36 8.29 -0.05 5.57
N LEU A 37 7.15 -0.58 5.15
CA LEU A 37 6.12 0.20 4.49
C LEU A 37 4.74 -0.25 4.95
N ASP A 38 3.87 0.72 5.18
CA ASP A 38 2.49 0.50 5.54
C ASP A 38 1.62 1.31 4.58
N LEU A 39 0.94 0.60 3.71
CA LEU A 39 0.20 1.14 2.57
C LEU A 39 -1.28 0.96 2.81
N ASN A 40 -2.02 2.03 2.62
CA ASN A 40 -3.46 2.04 2.74
C ASN A 40 -4.07 2.71 1.52
N ILE A 41 -5.23 2.23 1.09
CA ILE A 41 -6.02 2.86 0.03
C ILE A 41 -7.42 3.15 0.56
N SER A 42 -7.89 4.37 0.32
CA SER A 42 -9.21 4.78 0.78
C SER A 42 -10.32 4.04 0.03
N GLY A 43 -11.46 3.82 0.70
CA GLY A 43 -12.62 3.16 0.09
C GLY A 43 -13.19 3.95 -1.07
N THR A 44 -13.07 5.27 -1.03
CA THR A 44 -13.42 6.15 -2.15
C THR A 44 -12.60 5.82 -3.39
N THR A 45 -11.30 5.54 -3.25
CA THR A 45 -10.45 5.16 -4.39
C THR A 45 -10.91 3.86 -5.03
N ILE A 46 -11.29 2.87 -4.20
CA ILE A 46 -11.84 1.60 -4.65
C ILE A 46 -13.20 1.77 -5.35
N ALA A 47 -14.02 2.70 -4.85
CA ALA A 47 -15.35 2.97 -5.40
C ALA A 47 -15.34 3.79 -6.71
N VAL A 48 -14.26 4.52 -6.98
CA VAL A 48 -14.13 5.36 -8.18
C VAL A 48 -13.61 4.52 -9.34
N ALA A 49 -14.46 4.24 -10.33
CA ALA A 49 -14.11 3.38 -11.48
C ALA A 49 -12.86 3.85 -12.25
N SER A 50 -12.62 5.16 -12.33
CA SER A 50 -11.44 5.71 -13.01
C SER A 50 -10.12 5.43 -12.28
N SER A 51 -10.14 4.97 -11.03
CA SER A 51 -8.92 4.60 -10.31
C SER A 51 -8.27 3.34 -10.90
N GLY A 52 -9.03 2.47 -11.56
CA GLY A 52 -8.54 1.16 -12.02
C GLY A 52 -8.20 0.18 -10.89
N VAL A 53 -8.57 0.49 -9.65
CA VAL A 53 -8.34 -0.33 -8.46
C VAL A 53 -9.68 -0.69 -7.84
N ASP A 54 -9.90 -1.96 -7.55
CA ASP A 54 -11.13 -2.49 -6.98
C ASP A 54 -10.86 -3.40 -5.77
N GLU A 55 -11.92 -3.91 -5.15
CA GLU A 55 -11.85 -4.82 -4.00
C GLU A 55 -11.04 -6.10 -4.28
N GLY A 56 -11.05 -6.58 -5.53
CA GLY A 56 -10.39 -7.80 -5.95
C GLY A 56 -8.88 -7.63 -6.14
N ASN A 57 -8.44 -6.47 -6.64
CA ASN A 57 -7.03 -6.23 -6.97
C ASN A 57 -6.27 -5.33 -5.99
N ALA A 58 -6.95 -4.63 -5.07
CA ALA A 58 -6.33 -3.59 -4.24
C ALA A 58 -5.09 -4.03 -3.46
N HIS A 59 -5.07 -5.23 -2.87
CA HIS A 59 -3.89 -5.70 -2.12
C HIS A 59 -2.68 -5.96 -3.02
N GLU A 60 -2.90 -6.54 -4.21
CA GLU A 60 -1.83 -6.79 -5.18
C GLU A 60 -1.35 -5.49 -5.80
N TRP A 61 -2.27 -4.57 -6.06
CA TRP A 61 -1.96 -3.22 -6.50
C TRP A 61 -1.12 -2.45 -5.48
N LEU A 62 -1.54 -2.45 -4.20
CA LEU A 62 -0.79 -1.88 -3.08
C LEU A 62 0.62 -2.49 -2.98
N TRP A 63 0.74 -3.81 -3.11
CA TRP A 63 2.06 -4.45 -3.17
C TRP A 63 2.91 -3.93 -4.32
N GLY A 64 2.36 -3.86 -5.53
CA GLY A 64 3.05 -3.37 -6.72
C GLY A 64 3.58 -1.94 -6.55
N ILE A 65 2.75 -1.01 -6.04
CA ILE A 65 3.19 0.36 -5.77
C ILE A 65 4.24 0.39 -4.65
N GLY A 66 4.10 -0.45 -3.63
CA GLY A 66 5.04 -0.53 -2.51
C GLY A 66 6.43 -0.98 -2.94
N MET A 67 6.50 -1.96 -3.84
CA MET A 67 7.76 -2.40 -4.44
C MET A 67 8.40 -1.28 -5.25
N LYS A 68 7.64 -0.57 -6.11
CA LYS A 68 8.12 0.60 -6.87
C LYS A 68 8.67 1.70 -5.95
N PHE A 69 8.07 1.88 -4.76
CA PHE A 69 8.52 2.84 -3.75
C PHE A 69 9.85 2.42 -3.11
N LEU A 70 9.93 1.18 -2.62
CA LEU A 70 11.14 0.66 -1.96
C LEU A 70 12.35 0.56 -2.90
N GLU A 71 12.14 0.42 -4.22
CA GLU A 71 13.23 0.47 -5.21
C GLU A 71 13.88 1.86 -5.32
N LYS A 72 13.15 2.92 -5.00
CA LYS A 72 13.59 4.31 -5.21
C LYS A 72 13.96 5.04 -3.93
N HIS A 73 13.57 4.51 -2.79
CA HIS A 73 13.71 5.19 -1.52
C HIS A 73 14.17 4.24 -0.40
N ASP A 74 15.17 4.67 0.37
CA ASP A 74 15.62 3.97 1.56
C ASP A 74 15.04 4.67 2.80
N PHE A 75 14.06 4.01 3.43
CA PHE A 75 13.40 4.49 4.64
C PHE A 75 13.50 3.44 5.76
N GLN A 76 13.57 3.90 7.01
CA GLN A 76 13.45 3.00 8.16
C GLN A 76 12.03 2.41 8.25
N TYR A 77 11.01 3.28 8.19
CA TYR A 77 9.61 2.94 8.10
C TYR A 77 8.82 4.11 7.51
N THR A 78 7.78 3.85 6.73
CA THR A 78 6.93 4.89 6.15
C THR A 78 5.47 4.43 6.04
N LYS A 79 4.54 5.38 6.22
CA LYS A 79 3.11 5.20 5.98
C LYS A 79 2.66 5.98 4.76
N ILE A 80 1.91 5.32 3.89
CA ILE A 80 1.31 5.91 2.69
C ILE A 80 -0.20 5.68 2.72
N LEU A 81 -0.95 6.76 2.49
CA LEU A 81 -2.38 6.69 2.24
C LEU A 81 -2.65 7.18 0.81
N VAL A 82 -3.17 6.27 0.00
CA VAL A 82 -3.59 6.54 -1.37
C VAL A 82 -5.07 6.96 -1.38
N THR A 83 -5.34 8.10 -1.98
CA THR A 83 -6.70 8.63 -2.19
C THR A 83 -7.05 8.73 -3.68
N SER A 84 -8.33 8.92 -4.00
CA SER A 84 -8.86 8.78 -5.36
C SER A 84 -8.31 9.81 -6.35
N ASP A 85 -7.89 10.98 -5.84
CA ASP A 85 -7.24 12.05 -6.59
C ASP A 85 -5.77 11.75 -6.94
N MET A 86 -5.18 10.73 -6.32
CA MET A 86 -3.79 10.32 -6.53
C MET A 86 -3.65 9.21 -7.57
N VAL A 87 -4.75 8.59 -8.00
CA VAL A 87 -4.74 7.39 -8.84
C VAL A 87 -5.62 7.55 -10.07
N LEU A 88 -5.10 7.17 -11.22
CA LEU A 88 -5.85 7.11 -12.48
C LEU A 88 -5.43 5.86 -13.26
N ASN A 89 -6.41 5.05 -13.67
CA ASN A 89 -6.22 3.84 -14.47
C ASN A 89 -5.15 2.87 -13.91
N GLY A 90 -5.12 2.68 -12.59
CA GLY A 90 -4.21 1.77 -11.90
C GLY A 90 -2.81 2.35 -11.67
N GLU A 91 -2.58 3.63 -11.95
CA GLU A 91 -1.28 4.27 -11.76
C GLU A 91 -1.38 5.46 -10.81
N LEU A 92 -0.33 5.65 -10.00
CA LEU A 92 -0.16 6.86 -9.19
C LEU A 92 0.21 8.02 -10.12
N ILE A 93 -0.57 9.11 -10.08
CA ILE A 93 -0.38 10.31 -10.91
C ILE A 93 0.27 11.48 -10.15
N VAL A 94 0.62 11.25 -8.88
CA VAL A 94 1.29 12.22 -8.01
C VAL A 94 2.68 11.72 -7.63
N PRO A 95 3.63 12.63 -7.31
CA PRO A 95 4.94 12.24 -6.80
C PRO A 95 4.83 11.57 -5.41
N TRP A 96 5.81 10.73 -5.05
CA TRP A 96 5.79 9.95 -3.81
C TRP A 96 5.77 10.84 -2.56
N GLU A 97 6.39 12.00 -2.63
CA GLU A 97 6.43 12.99 -1.56
C GLU A 97 5.03 13.49 -1.18
N ALA A 98 4.07 13.46 -2.11
CA ALA A 98 2.69 13.86 -1.87
C ALA A 98 1.85 12.78 -1.16
N VAL A 99 2.30 11.51 -1.17
CA VAL A 99 1.54 10.39 -0.59
C VAL A 99 2.04 9.94 0.78
N ILE A 100 3.28 10.32 1.13
CA ILE A 100 3.88 10.04 2.45
C ILE A 100 3.16 10.85 3.53
N LYS A 101 2.64 10.17 4.55
CA LYS A 101 1.91 10.82 5.66
C LYS A 101 2.74 11.01 6.92
N GLU A 102 3.70 10.13 7.20
CA GLU A 102 4.60 10.24 8.36
C GLU A 102 5.97 9.61 8.06
N GLN A 103 7.04 10.36 8.32
CA GLN A 103 8.38 9.82 8.63
C GLN A 103 8.47 9.82 10.16
N ARG A 104 8.52 8.64 10.79
CA ARG A 104 8.78 8.53 12.23
C ARG A 104 10.12 7.86 12.45
#